data_AF-A0A953THH3-F1
#
_entry.id   AF-A0A953THH3-F1
#
_cell.length_a   1.000
_cell.length_b   1.000
_cell.length_c   1.000
_cell.angle_alpha   90.00
_cell.angle_beta   90.00
_cell.angle_gamma   90.00
#
_symmetry.space_group_name_H-M   'P 1'
#
loop_
_entity.id
_entity.type
_entity.pdbx_description
1 polymer ?
#
loop_
_entity_poly.entity_id
_entity_poly.type
_entity_poly.pdbx_seq_one_letter_code
_entity_poly.pdbx_strand_id
1 'polypeptide(L)'
;MAFDLVQIRKQAEKKYDENSRFRHFLKNRCNLPPDEIDARVFAATRRVWAGIDCTTCANCCRNVKPEFSDEEVDRLARRLAMTRERFIETFLER
;
A
#
# COMPACT_ATOMS: atom_id res chain seq x y z
N MET A 1 -10.08 9.80 16.99
CA MET A 1 -9.14 10.77 16.38
C MET A 1 -9.20 10.58 14.88
N ALA A 2 -9.61 11.58 14.12
CA ALA A 2 -9.55 11.54 12.66
C ALA A 2 -8.19 12.09 12.21
N PHE A 3 -7.49 11.37 11.33
CA PHE A 3 -6.21 11.83 10.78
C PHE A 3 -6.45 12.65 9.50
N ASP A 4 -5.90 13.86 9.44
CA ASP A 4 -5.96 14.70 8.24
C ASP A 4 -4.88 14.29 7.23
N LEU A 5 -5.30 13.61 6.17
CA LEU A 5 -4.41 13.12 5.11
C LEU A 5 -3.74 14.26 4.31
N VAL A 6 -4.39 15.41 4.18
CA VAL A 6 -3.83 16.57 3.46
C VAL A 6 -2.68 17.16 4.26
N GLN A 7 -2.89 17.34 5.56
CA GLN A 7 -1.84 17.83 6.45
C GLN A 7 -0.69 16.82 6.57
N ILE A 8 -0.98 15.51 6.65
CA ILE A 8 0.06 14.47 6.66
C ILE A 8 0.93 14.55 5.40
N ARG A 9 0.32 14.68 4.21
CA ARG A 9 1.06 14.84 2.96
C ARG A 9 1.96 16.08 2.99
N LYS A 10 1.42 17.23 3.39
CA LYS A 10 2.18 18.49 3.47
C LYS A 10 3.37 18.39 4.42
N GLN A 11 3.21 17.73 5.57
CA GLN A 11 4.31 17.49 6.51
C GLN A 11 5.33 16.50 5.96
N ALA A 12 4.88 15.45 5.27
CA ALA A 12 5.77 14.47 4.64
C ALA A 12 6.66 15.10 3.56
N GLU A 13 6.11 15.99 2.72
CA GLU A 13 6.86 16.77 1.73
C GLU A 13 7.85 17.72 2.40
N LYS A 14 7.39 18.51 3.38
CA LYS A 14 8.25 19.45 4.11
C LYS A 14 9.42 18.77 4.82
N LYS A 15 9.20 17.56 5.34
CA LYS A 15 10.19 16.79 6.13
C LYS A 15 10.83 15.66 5.33
N TYR A 16 10.81 15.71 4.00
CA TYR A 16 11.29 14.62 3.16
C TYR A 16 12.71 14.17 3.52
N ASP A 17 13.65 15.11 3.64
CA ASP A 17 15.05 14.82 3.94
C ASP A 17 15.24 14.22 5.35
N GLU A 18 14.52 14.75 6.35
CA GLU A 18 14.53 14.23 7.72
C GLU A 18 14.00 12.79 7.76
N ASN A 19 12.87 12.53 7.10
CA ASN A 19 12.26 11.21 7.00
C ASN A 19 13.16 10.21 6.25
N SER A 20 13.84 10.66 5.20
CA SER A 20 14.79 9.86 4.44
C SER A 20 15.99 9.44 5.30
N ARG A 21 16.58 10.39 6.05
CA ARG A 21 17.66 10.11 7.01
C ARG A 21 17.21 9.16 8.12
N PHE A 22 16.00 9.36 8.65
CA PHE A 22 15.44 8.47 9.68
C PHE A 22 15.24 7.04 9.16
N ARG A 23 14.74 6.87 7.94
CA ARG A 23 14.64 5.55 7.29
C ARG A 23 16.01 4.90 7.11
N HIS A 24 17.01 5.66 6.67
CA HIS A 24 18.37 5.14 6.55
C HIS A 24 18.94 4.71 7.90
N PHE A 25 18.71 5.50 8.95
CA PHE A 25 19.08 5.15 10.32
C PHE A 25 18.43 3.84 10.77
N LEU A 26 17.11 3.70 10.60
CA LEU A 26 16.38 2.48 10.98
C LEU A 26 16.93 1.23 10.29
N LYS A 27 17.31 1.34 9.01
CA LYS A 27 17.81 0.20 8.23
C LYS A 27 19.26 -0.18 8.55
N ASN A 28 20.12 0.80 8.83
CA ASN A 28 21.58 0.58 8.79
C ASN A 28 22.30 0.87 10.12
N ARG A 29 21.67 1.58 11.05
CA ARG A 29 22.31 2.11 12.27
C ARG A 29 21.52 1.84 13.55
N CYS A 30 20.25 1.50 13.43
CA CYS A 30 19.43 1.14 14.57
C CYS A 30 19.81 -0.26 15.06
N ASN A 31 20.17 -0.37 16.34
CA ASN A 31 20.56 -1.65 16.95
C ASN A 31 19.36 -2.50 17.40
N LEU A 32 18.15 -2.17 16.95
CA LEU A 32 16.96 -2.98 17.21
C LEU A 32 16.90 -4.14 16.21
N PRO A 33 16.46 -5.34 16.63
CA PRO A 33 16.19 -6.43 15.70
C PRO A 33 15.16 -6.01 14.64
N PRO A 34 15.28 -6.49 13.38
CA PRO A 34 14.32 -6.17 12.31
C PRO A 34 12.86 -6.43 12.72
N ASP A 35 12.59 -7.57 13.36
CA ASP A 35 11.24 -7.94 13.81
C ASP A 35 10.65 -6.97 14.84
N GLU A 36 11.50 -6.37 15.68
CA GLU A 36 11.05 -5.38 16.65
C GLU A 36 10.72 -4.04 15.98
N ILE A 37 11.51 -3.65 14.98
CA ILE A 37 11.22 -2.47 14.15
C ILE A 37 9.88 -2.66 13.45
N ASP A 38 9.67 -3.82 12.83
CA ASP A 38 8.44 -4.17 12.14
C ASP A 38 7.25 -4.17 13.10
N ALA A 39 7.39 -4.77 14.29
CA ALA A 39 6.33 -4.77 15.30
C ALA A 39 5.90 -3.34 15.70
N ARG A 40 6.88 -2.43 15.88
CA ARG A 40 6.62 -1.01 16.19
C ARG A 40 5.94 -0.30 15.02
N VAL A 41 6.40 -0.53 13.79
CA VAL A 41 5.78 0.04 12.57
C VAL A 41 4.35 -0.46 12.42
N PHE A 42 4.09 -1.76 12.58
CA PHE A 42 2.75 -2.33 12.50
C PHE A 42 1.82 -1.78 13.57
N ALA A 43 2.30 -1.61 14.82
CA ALA A 43 1.51 -0.98 15.88
C ALA A 43 1.15 0.48 15.54
N ALA A 44 2.10 1.25 15.02
CA ALA A 44 1.85 2.62 14.57
C ALA A 44 0.85 2.67 13.41
N THR A 45 1.01 1.79 12.41
CA THR A 45 0.11 1.69 11.26
C THR A 45 -1.31 1.35 11.68
N ARG A 46 -1.51 0.34 12.53
CA ARG A 46 -2.85 -0.04 13.04
C ARG A 46 -3.55 1.15 13.72
N ARG A 47 -2.82 1.88 14.56
CA ARG A 47 -3.35 3.07 15.25
C ARG A 47 -3.75 4.17 14.27
N VAL A 48 -2.93 4.43 13.25
CA VAL A 48 -3.19 5.48 12.26
C VAL A 48 -4.36 5.09 11.36
N TRP A 49 -4.38 3.85 10.86
CA TRP A 49 -5.43 3.33 9.98
C TRP A 49 -6.80 3.29 10.65
N ALA A 50 -6.87 3.04 11.96
CA ALA A 50 -8.14 3.09 12.70
C ALA A 50 -8.84 4.45 12.64
N GLY A 51 -8.13 5.53 12.30
CA GLY A 51 -8.68 6.88 12.11
C GLY A 51 -8.74 7.35 10.66
N ILE A 52 -8.56 6.46 9.69
CA ILE A 52 -8.59 6.75 8.25
C ILE A 52 -9.65 5.87 7.59
N ASP A 53 -10.65 6.51 6.98
CA ASP A 53 -11.52 5.85 6.01
C ASP A 53 -10.89 5.94 4.61
N CYS A 54 -10.38 4.80 4.11
CA CYS A 54 -9.73 4.74 2.81
C CYS A 54 -10.71 4.91 1.64
N THR A 55 -12.01 4.70 1.85
CA THR A 55 -13.03 4.82 0.80
C THR A 55 -13.30 6.29 0.45
N THR A 56 -13.08 7.20 1.40
CA THR A 56 -13.20 8.65 1.19
C THR A 56 -12.24 9.15 0.10
N CYS A 57 -10.99 8.69 0.09
CA CYS A 57 -9.99 9.16 -0.87
C CYS A 57 -9.59 8.14 -1.94
N ALA A 58 -9.98 6.86 -1.80
CA ALA A 58 -9.73 5.73 -2.70
C ALA A 58 -8.38 5.74 -3.43
N ASN A 59 -7.33 6.27 -2.78
CA ASN A 59 -6.09 6.66 -3.46
C ASN A 59 -5.31 5.42 -3.91
N CYS A 60 -5.33 4.38 -3.11
CA CYS A 60 -4.76 3.09 -3.46
C CYS A 60 -5.53 2.45 -4.62
N CYS A 61 -6.87 2.41 -4.57
CA CYS A 61 -7.70 1.80 -5.62
C CYS A 61 -7.59 2.50 -6.97
N ARG A 62 -7.27 3.80 -7.00
CA ARG A 62 -7.12 4.57 -8.24
C ARG A 62 -5.72 4.51 -8.85
N ASN A 63 -4.69 4.38 -8.03
CA ASN A 63 -3.31 4.47 -8.48
C ASN A 63 -2.59 3.13 -8.52
N VAL A 64 -2.98 2.18 -7.68
CA VAL A 64 -2.39 0.85 -7.66
C VAL A 64 -3.12 -0.01 -8.68
N LYS A 65 -2.41 -0.43 -9.71
CA LYS A 65 -2.89 -1.45 -10.64
C LYS A 65 -2.60 -2.82 -10.02
N PRO A 66 -3.61 -3.69 -9.81
CA PRO A 66 -3.37 -5.05 -9.38
C PRO A 66 -2.67 -5.80 -10.52
N GLU A 67 -1.57 -6.46 -10.17
CA GLU A 67 -0.98 -7.48 -11.04
C GLU A 67 -1.68 -8.79 -10.71
N PHE A 68 -2.12 -9.50 -11.75
CA PHE A 68 -2.80 -10.79 -11.59
C PHE A 68 -1.83 -11.91 -11.93
N SER A 69 -1.75 -12.91 -11.05
CA SER A 69 -1.02 -14.14 -11.38
C SER A 69 -1.78 -14.96 -12.43
N ASP A 70 -1.09 -15.88 -13.09
CA ASP A 70 -1.74 -16.75 -14.08
C ASP A 70 -2.88 -17.57 -13.47
N GLU A 71 -2.72 -18.04 -12.23
CA GLU A 71 -3.77 -18.76 -11.50
C GLU A 71 -4.97 -17.86 -11.18
N GLU A 72 -4.72 -16.59 -10.88
CA GLU A 72 -5.78 -15.63 -10.60
C GLU A 72 -6.57 -15.29 -11.85
N VAL A 73 -5.89 -15.10 -12.98
CA VAL A 73 -6.51 -14.91 -14.29
C VAL A 73 -7.41 -16.09 -14.63
N ASP A 74 -6.91 -17.32 -14.47
CA ASP A 74 -7.70 -18.54 -14.74
C ASP A 74 -8.92 -18.65 -13.83
N ARG A 75 -8.74 -18.36 -12.54
CA ARG A 75 -9.83 -18.40 -11.56
C ARG A 75 -10.91 -17.37 -11.87
N LEU A 76 -10.52 -16.15 -12.25
CA LEU A 76 -11.45 -15.06 -12.54
C LEU A 76 -12.17 -15.27 -13.89
N ALA A 77 -11.46 -15.71 -14.92
CA ALA A 77 -12.03 -16.05 -16.22
C ALA A 77 -13.11 -17.14 -16.09
N ARG A 78 -12.84 -18.21 -15.31
CA ARG A 78 -13.84 -19.25 -15.01
C ARG A 78 -15.08 -18.70 -14.30
N ARG A 79 -14.89 -17.84 -13.29
CA ARG A 79 -16.01 -17.22 -12.56
C ARG A 79 -16.88 -16.33 -13.43
N LEU A 80 -16.28 -15.69 -14.43
CA LEU A 80 -16.98 -14.85 -15.40
C LEU A 80 -17.46 -15.61 -16.64
N ALA A 81 -17.35 -16.95 -16.64
CA ALA A 81 -17.72 -17.83 -17.75
C ALA A 81 -17.11 -17.39 -19.09
N MET A 82 -15.84 -17.00 -19.09
CA MET A 82 -15.08 -16.62 -20.28
C MET A 82 -13.74 -17.35 -20.35
N THR A 83 -13.12 -17.35 -21.53
CA THR A 83 -11.77 -17.90 -21.72
C THR A 83 -10.73 -16.98 -21.11
N ARG A 84 -9.55 -17.55 -20.82
CA ARG A 84 -8.39 -16.81 -20.30
C ARG A 84 -8.02 -15.65 -21.23
N GLU A 85 -7.94 -15.93 -22.52
CA GLU A 85 -7.56 -14.97 -23.56
C GLU A 85 -8.54 -13.80 -23.57
N ARG A 86 -9.84 -14.09 -23.54
CA ARG A 86 -10.89 -13.07 -23.52
C ARG A 86 -10.85 -12.24 -22.25
N PHE A 87 -10.53 -12.83 -21.09
CA PHE A 87 -10.37 -12.09 -19.84
C PHE A 87 -9.20 -11.10 -19.93
N ILE A 88 -8.04 -11.56 -20.40
CA ILE A 88 -6.85 -10.72 -20.56
C ILE A 88 -7.15 -9.55 -21.50
N GLU A 89 -7.73 -9.82 -22.67
CA GLU A 89 -8.08 -8.78 -23.66
C GLU A 89 -9.11 -7.78 -23.13
N THR A 90 -10.06 -8.22 -22.29
CA THR A 90 -11.16 -7.36 -21.83
C THR A 90 -10.78 -6.54 -20.59
N PHE A 91 -9.97 -7.09 -19.68
CA PHE A 91 -9.79 -6.53 -18.34
C PHE A 91 -8.35 -6.20 -17.95
N LEU A 92 -7.34 -6.74 -18.65
CA LEU A 92 -5.94 -6.51 -18.29
C LEU A 92 -5.27 -5.58 -19.29
N GLU A 93 -4.78 -4.45 -18.79
CA GLU A 93 -3.85 -3.61 -19.54
C GLU A 93 -2.44 -4.22 -19.46
N ARG A 94 -1.75 -4.27 -20.59
CA ARG A 94 -0.33 -4.66 -20.66
C ARG A 94 0.58 -3.53 -20.22
#